data_AF-A0AAD1M2S3-F1
#
_entry.id   AF-A0AAD1M2S3-F1
#
_cell.length_a   1.000
_cell.length_b   1.000
_cell.length_c   1.000
_cell.angle_alpha   90.00
_cell.angle_beta   90.00
_cell.angle_gamma   90.00
#
_symmetry.space_group_name_H-M   'P 1'
#
loop_
_entity.id
_entity.type
_entity.pdbx_description
1 polymer ?
#
loop_
_entity_poly.entity_id
_entity_poly.type
_entity_poly.pdbx_seq_one_letter_code
_entity_poly.pdbx_strand_id
1 'polypeptide(L)'
;MRSRRPQRDTGRARIERGSPPWIVGLSILVAALLLVVSVFLDWAHIAIGPRVNSIAQASVSGAGTVSVTGPQDDPEFERYVAQSLQHAANPSGVWVAVIGVLIIAAGVAYLRLALRAESALAVAALASIGSALCLPDALNVRRAFGESLGSDYAHYSPGFGLILACTMTVALVALGVAGFALERRSAA
;
A
#
# COMPACT_ATOMS: atom_id res chain seq x y z
N MET A 1 -52.94 17.33 -11.26
CA MET A 1 -51.58 17.49 -10.69
C MET A 1 -51.12 16.13 -10.15
N ARG A 2 -50.26 15.41 -10.88
CA ARG A 2 -49.68 14.15 -10.39
C ARG A 2 -48.48 14.48 -9.52
N SER A 3 -48.57 14.20 -8.21
CA SER A 3 -47.41 14.32 -7.32
C SER A 3 -46.40 13.24 -7.73
N ARG A 4 -45.25 13.67 -8.26
CA ARG A 4 -44.09 12.80 -8.41
C ARG A 4 -43.56 12.57 -7.01
N ARG A 5 -43.92 11.45 -6.39
CA ARG A 5 -43.20 10.98 -5.19
C ARG A 5 -41.72 10.86 -5.58
N PRO A 6 -40.78 11.36 -4.76
CA PRO A 6 -39.36 11.10 -4.99
C PRO A 6 -39.18 9.59 -4.99
N GLN A 7 -38.81 9.06 -6.15
CA GLN A 7 -38.52 7.66 -6.33
C GLN A 7 -37.26 7.40 -5.51
N ARG A 8 -37.44 6.82 -4.33
CA ARG A 8 -36.36 6.44 -3.42
C ARG A 8 -35.48 5.46 -4.20
N ASP A 9 -34.34 5.94 -4.68
CA ASP A 9 -33.45 5.14 -5.50
C ASP A 9 -32.91 4.02 -4.63
N THR A 10 -33.34 2.79 -4.91
CA THR A 10 -33.13 1.62 -4.04
C THR A 10 -31.70 1.08 -4.11
N GLY A 11 -30.75 1.86 -4.62
CA GLY A 11 -29.35 1.43 -4.85
C GLY A 11 -29.22 0.31 -5.88
N ARG A 12 -30.31 -0.10 -6.53
CA ARG A 12 -30.35 -1.20 -7.52
C ARG A 12 -29.93 -0.79 -8.92
N ALA A 13 -29.88 0.50 -9.23
CA ALA A 13 -29.46 0.99 -10.54
C ALA A 13 -27.95 0.74 -10.69
N ARG A 14 -27.55 -0.11 -11.64
CA ARG A 14 -26.13 -0.38 -11.96
C ARG A 14 -25.41 0.95 -12.24
N ILE A 15 -24.21 1.13 -11.68
CA ILE A 15 -23.41 2.34 -11.93
C ILE A 15 -23.20 2.49 -13.44
N GLU A 16 -23.59 3.65 -13.99
CA GLU A 16 -23.36 3.99 -15.38
C GLU A 16 -21.85 4.16 -15.64
N ARG A 17 -21.34 3.53 -16.71
CA ARG A 17 -19.93 3.71 -17.09
C ARG A 17 -19.65 5.18 -17.42
N GLY A 18 -18.53 5.69 -16.92
CA GLY A 18 -18.15 7.10 -17.09
C GLY A 18 -18.78 8.06 -16.09
N SER A 19 -19.70 7.61 -15.24
CA SER A 19 -20.20 8.44 -14.14
C SER A 19 -19.14 8.66 -13.06
N PRO A 20 -19.22 9.75 -12.26
CA PRO A 20 -18.30 10.00 -11.15
C PRO A 20 -18.11 8.81 -10.18
N PRO A 21 -19.15 8.09 -9.71
CA PRO A 21 -18.95 6.91 -8.86
C PRO A 21 -18.25 5.76 -9.60
N TRP A 22 -18.45 5.61 -10.91
CA TRP A 22 -17.70 4.62 -11.70
C TRP A 22 -16.20 4.90 -11.72
N ILE A 23 -15.83 6.17 -11.93
CA ILE A 23 -14.43 6.62 -11.94
C ILE A 23 -13.81 6.40 -10.57
N VAL A 24 -14.50 6.77 -9.48
CA VAL A 24 -14.01 6.55 -8.11
C VAL A 24 -13.79 5.06 -7.84
N GLY A 25 -14.75 4.20 -8.15
CA GLY A 25 -14.61 2.76 -7.96
C GLY A 25 -13.45 2.16 -8.75
N LEU A 26 -13.24 2.60 -10.00
CA LEU A 26 -12.11 2.15 -10.81
C LEU A 26 -10.77 2.65 -10.26
N SER A 27 -10.70 3.91 -9.82
CA SER A 27 -9.52 4.46 -9.16
C SER A 27 -9.17 3.72 -7.86
N ILE A 28 -10.17 3.32 -7.07
CA ILE A 28 -9.96 2.47 -5.88
C ILE A 28 -9.31 1.14 -6.28
N LEU A 29 -9.83 0.47 -7.32
CA LEU A 29 -9.25 -0.79 -7.79
C LEU A 29 -7.81 -0.63 -8.27
N VAL A 30 -7.53 0.40 -9.07
CA VAL A 30 -6.17 0.67 -9.57
C VAL A 30 -5.21 0.97 -8.43
N ALA A 31 -5.58 1.85 -7.50
CA ALA A 31 -4.75 2.20 -6.36
C ALA A 31 -4.52 1.01 -5.40
N ALA A 32 -5.54 0.17 -5.20
CA ALA A 32 -5.40 -1.04 -4.39
C ALA A 32 -4.51 -2.09 -5.06
N LEU A 33 -4.54 -2.20 -6.39
CA LEU A 33 -3.67 -3.09 -7.14
C LEU A 33 -2.21 -2.60 -7.09
N LEU A 34 -1.98 -1.29 -7.21
CA LEU A 34 -0.67 -0.68 -7.00
C LEU A 34 -0.16 -0.88 -5.56
N LEU A 35 -1.05 -0.82 -4.57
CA LEU A 35 -0.71 -1.12 -3.17
C LEU A 35 -0.28 -2.59 -2.98
N VAL A 36 -0.89 -3.55 -3.69
CA VAL A 36 -0.43 -4.94 -3.65
C VAL A 36 0.91 -5.10 -4.36
N VAL A 37 1.09 -4.46 -5.53
CA VAL A 37 2.35 -4.51 -6.28
C VAL A 37 3.50 -3.91 -5.48
N SER A 38 3.26 -2.87 -4.69
CA SER A 38 4.31 -2.18 -3.93
C SER A 38 5.02 -3.08 -2.91
N VAL A 39 4.38 -4.16 -2.46
CA VAL A 39 4.96 -5.14 -1.50
C VAL A 39 6.09 -5.96 -2.13
N PHE A 40 6.07 -6.12 -3.45
CA PHE A 40 7.12 -6.83 -4.19
C PHE A 40 8.29 -5.92 -4.59
N LEU A 41 8.16 -4.62 -4.36
CA LEU A 41 9.22 -3.63 -4.63
C LEU A 41 10.07 -3.44 -3.37
N ASP A 42 11.26 -2.85 -3.54
CA ASP A 42 12.14 -2.51 -2.43
C ASP A 42 11.47 -1.48 -1.50
N TRP A 43 11.38 -1.82 -0.22
CA TRP A 43 10.86 -0.95 0.83
C TRP A 43 11.98 -0.20 1.54
N ALA A 44 13.15 -0.80 1.63
CA ALA A 44 14.27 -0.23 2.36
C ALA A 44 15.60 -0.61 1.71
N HIS A 45 16.54 0.33 1.70
CA HIS A 45 17.92 0.11 1.27
C HIS A 45 18.87 0.41 2.42
N ILE A 46 19.97 -0.35 2.49
CA ILE A 46 21.09 -0.13 3.39
C ILE A 46 22.38 -0.11 2.56
N ALA A 47 23.16 0.94 2.71
CA ALA A 47 24.51 1.04 2.17
C ALA A 47 25.52 0.94 3.32
N ILE A 48 26.46 0.00 3.21
CA ILE A 48 27.51 -0.24 4.21
C ILE A 48 28.81 0.39 3.71
N GLY A 49 29.33 1.37 4.45
CA GLY A 49 30.53 2.15 4.09
C GLY A 49 30.24 3.65 3.91
N PRO A 50 31.27 4.48 3.67
CA PRO A 50 31.10 5.92 3.49
C PRO A 50 30.18 6.21 2.29
N ARG A 51 29.24 7.17 2.41
CA ARG A 51 28.19 7.49 1.40
C ARG A 51 28.64 7.54 -0.06
N VAL A 52 29.90 7.88 -0.30
CA VAL A 52 30.47 8.10 -1.64
C VAL A 52 31.11 6.82 -2.22
N ASN A 53 31.50 5.86 -1.36
CA ASN A 53 32.12 4.58 -1.72
C ASN A 53 31.50 3.45 -0.89
N SER A 54 30.21 3.16 -1.10
CA SER A 54 29.55 2.02 -0.41
C SER A 54 30.21 0.71 -0.84
N ILE A 55 30.68 -0.06 0.13
CA ILE A 55 31.38 -1.33 -0.09
C ILE A 55 30.36 -2.42 -0.41
N ALA A 56 29.16 -2.36 0.17
CA ALA A 56 28.05 -3.24 -0.15
C ALA A 56 26.72 -2.50 -0.03
N GLN A 57 25.75 -2.91 -0.84
CA GLN A 57 24.37 -2.46 -0.75
C GLN A 57 23.46 -3.65 -0.53
N ALA A 58 22.44 -3.49 0.31
CA ALA A 58 21.37 -4.46 0.42
C ALA A 58 20.01 -3.76 0.37
N SER A 59 19.02 -4.45 -0.18
CA SER A 59 17.63 -4.01 -0.21
C SER A 59 16.72 -5.09 0.37
N VAL A 60 15.62 -4.63 0.95
CA VAL A 60 14.57 -5.49 1.50
C VAL A 60 13.26 -5.08 0.85
N SER A 61 12.56 -6.04 0.25
CA SER A 61 11.21 -5.83 -0.25
C SER A 61 10.19 -5.82 0.89
N GLY A 62 8.99 -5.31 0.63
CA GLY A 62 7.88 -5.38 1.60
C GLY A 62 7.48 -6.81 1.98
N ALA A 63 7.77 -7.79 1.11
CA ALA A 63 7.57 -9.21 1.37
C ALA A 63 8.68 -9.81 2.27
N GLY A 64 9.74 -9.07 2.58
CA GLY A 64 10.89 -9.54 3.35
C GLY A 64 11.95 -10.27 2.52
N THR A 65 11.91 -10.17 1.19
CA THR A 65 12.99 -10.71 0.34
C THR A 65 14.19 -9.78 0.38
N VAL A 66 15.38 -10.33 0.58
CA VAL A 66 16.61 -9.55 0.65
C VAL A 66 17.42 -9.73 -0.63
N SER A 67 17.89 -8.61 -1.19
CA SER A 67 18.88 -8.60 -2.27
C SER A 67 20.15 -7.92 -1.74
N VAL A 68 21.32 -8.46 -2.10
CA VAL A 68 22.63 -7.91 -1.69
C VAL A 68 23.49 -7.77 -2.94
N THR A 69 24.24 -6.68 -3.04
CA THR A 69 25.20 -6.42 -4.10
C THR A 69 26.52 -6.02 -3.46
N GLY A 70 27.54 -6.85 -3.64
CA GLY A 70 28.87 -6.68 -3.07
C GLY A 70 29.89 -6.05 -4.03
N PRO A 71 31.11 -5.74 -3.55
CA PRO A 71 32.14 -5.06 -4.33
C PRO A 71 32.95 -5.97 -5.26
N GLN A 72 32.72 -7.29 -5.24
CA GLN A 72 33.47 -8.29 -6.02
C GLN A 72 32.62 -9.41 -6.62
N ASP A 73 31.30 -9.25 -6.72
CA ASP A 73 30.36 -10.31 -7.16
C ASP A 73 30.68 -11.68 -6.50
N ASP A 74 31.00 -11.67 -5.20
CA ASP A 74 31.27 -12.91 -4.45
C ASP A 74 29.92 -13.51 -4.00
N PRO A 75 29.46 -14.60 -4.66
CA PRO A 75 28.14 -15.16 -4.41
C PRO A 75 28.03 -15.85 -3.04
N GLU A 76 29.15 -16.27 -2.42
CA GLU A 76 29.12 -16.88 -1.09
C GLU A 76 28.94 -15.82 -0.01
N PHE A 77 29.65 -14.70 -0.14
CA PHE A 77 29.47 -13.54 0.73
C PHE A 77 28.05 -12.97 0.64
N GLU A 78 27.55 -12.76 -0.59
CA GLU A 78 26.20 -12.23 -0.80
C GLU A 78 25.12 -13.14 -0.21
N ARG A 79 25.23 -14.46 -0.38
CA ARG A 79 24.29 -15.42 0.24
C ARG A 79 24.35 -15.40 1.75
N TYR A 80 25.54 -15.37 2.34
CA TYR A 80 25.70 -15.32 3.79
C TYR A 80 25.06 -14.05 4.39
N VAL A 81 25.31 -12.90 3.77
CA VAL A 81 24.75 -11.61 4.20
C VAL A 81 23.24 -11.56 3.98
N ALA A 82 22.76 -12.03 2.82
CA ALA A 82 21.32 -12.11 2.53
C ALA A 82 20.59 -13.00 3.54
N GLN A 83 21.12 -14.18 3.86
CA GLN A 83 20.51 -15.10 4.82
C GLN A 83 20.47 -14.52 6.24
N SER A 84 21.54 -13.82 6.65
CA SER A 84 21.62 -13.13 7.95
C SER A 84 20.61 -11.98 8.04
N LEU A 85 20.50 -11.17 6.99
CA LEU A 85 19.54 -10.07 6.89
C LEU A 85 18.10 -10.57 6.80
N GLN A 86 17.86 -11.69 6.14
CA GLN A 86 16.51 -12.23 5.94
C GLN A 86 15.88 -12.73 7.24
N HIS A 87 16.68 -13.17 8.21
CA HIS A 87 16.20 -13.48 9.55
C HIS A 87 15.87 -12.24 10.38
N ALA A 88 16.48 -11.09 10.06
CA ALA A 88 16.24 -9.82 10.72
C ALA A 88 15.17 -8.97 10.03
N ALA A 89 14.90 -9.24 8.74
CA ALA A 89 13.93 -8.52 7.93
C ALA A 89 12.50 -8.73 8.46
N ASN A 90 11.78 -7.64 8.63
CA ASN A 90 10.39 -7.69 9.08
C ASN A 90 9.46 -7.70 7.86
N PRO A 91 8.65 -8.75 7.63
CA PRO A 91 7.73 -8.83 6.50
C PRO A 91 6.45 -7.98 6.73
N SER A 92 6.61 -6.73 7.16
CA SER A 92 5.49 -5.82 7.48
C SER A 92 4.63 -5.54 6.25
N GLY A 93 5.21 -5.55 5.06
CA GLY A 93 4.49 -5.34 3.80
C GLY A 93 3.49 -6.45 3.46
N VAL A 94 3.61 -7.66 4.02
CA VAL A 94 2.61 -8.73 3.81
C VAL A 94 1.25 -8.30 4.34
N TRP A 95 1.19 -7.63 5.49
CA TRP A 95 -0.07 -7.11 6.02
C TRP A 95 -0.67 -6.00 5.16
N VAL A 96 0.18 -5.19 4.53
CA VAL A 96 -0.26 -4.18 3.55
C VAL A 96 -0.83 -4.83 2.29
N ALA A 97 -0.25 -5.94 1.81
CA ALA A 97 -0.85 -6.73 0.72
C ALA A 97 -2.22 -7.29 1.10
N VAL A 98 -2.38 -7.85 2.31
CA VAL A 98 -3.67 -8.37 2.81
C VAL A 98 -4.72 -7.25 2.79
N ILE A 99 -4.38 -6.07 3.30
CA ILE A 99 -5.26 -4.90 3.26
C ILE A 99 -5.58 -4.50 1.81
N GLY A 100 -4.59 -4.47 0.92
CA GLY A 100 -4.79 -4.20 -0.50
C GLY A 100 -5.81 -5.14 -1.15
N VAL A 101 -5.73 -6.45 -0.87
CA VAL A 101 -6.69 -7.45 -1.37
C VAL A 101 -8.10 -7.22 -0.81
N LEU A 102 -8.22 -6.90 0.48
CA LEU A 102 -9.51 -6.56 1.09
C LEU A 102 -10.12 -5.29 0.47
N ILE A 103 -9.30 -4.28 0.16
CA ILE A 103 -9.72 -3.06 -0.52
C ILE A 103 -10.17 -3.38 -1.96
N ILE A 104 -9.50 -4.29 -2.68
CA ILE A 104 -9.95 -4.74 -4.00
C ILE A 104 -11.35 -5.36 -3.89
N ALA A 105 -11.56 -6.27 -2.93
CA ALA A 105 -12.87 -6.88 -2.71
C ALA A 105 -13.95 -5.81 -2.40
N ALA A 106 -13.63 -4.83 -1.55
CA ALA A 106 -14.51 -3.71 -1.24
C ALA A 106 -14.76 -2.80 -2.45
N GLY A 107 -13.77 -2.55 -3.31
CA GLY A 107 -13.92 -1.78 -4.53
C GLY A 107 -14.78 -2.48 -5.59
N VAL A 108 -14.65 -3.81 -5.72
CA VAL A 108 -15.54 -4.62 -6.57
C VAL A 108 -16.96 -4.59 -6.01
N ALA A 109 -17.12 -4.71 -4.70
CA ALA A 109 -18.41 -4.58 -4.02
C ALA A 109 -19.04 -3.20 -4.28
N TYR A 110 -18.27 -2.11 -4.17
CA TYR A 110 -18.71 -0.74 -4.48
C TYR A 110 -19.27 -0.62 -5.90
N LEU A 111 -18.62 -1.25 -6.88
CA LEU A 111 -19.05 -1.20 -8.28
C LEU A 111 -20.25 -2.11 -8.59
N ARG A 112 -20.46 -3.18 -7.83
CA ARG A 112 -21.41 -4.26 -8.17
C ARG A 112 -22.65 -4.32 -7.27
N LEU A 113 -22.55 -3.90 -6.02
CA LEU A 113 -23.60 -4.03 -5.01
C LEU A 113 -24.32 -2.70 -4.77
N ALA A 114 -25.49 -2.80 -4.14
CA ALA A 114 -26.27 -1.64 -3.69
C ALA A 114 -25.70 -1.03 -2.39
N LEU A 115 -24.80 -1.73 -1.70
CA LEU A 115 -24.19 -1.33 -0.42
C LEU A 115 -22.97 -0.41 -0.62
N ARG A 116 -23.12 0.61 -1.46
CA ARG A 116 -22.01 1.46 -1.92
C ARG A 116 -21.41 2.31 -0.81
N ALA A 117 -22.26 2.94 -0.01
CA ALA A 117 -21.81 3.75 1.12
C ALA A 117 -21.01 2.93 2.15
N GLU A 118 -21.45 1.70 2.43
CA GLU A 118 -20.75 0.79 3.35
C GLU A 118 -19.41 0.33 2.78
N SER A 119 -19.35 -0.03 1.50
CA SER A 119 -18.09 -0.41 0.85
C SER A 119 -17.09 0.75 0.78
N ALA A 120 -17.54 1.99 0.55
CA ALA A 120 -16.68 3.18 0.56
C ALA A 120 -16.10 3.46 1.96
N LEU A 121 -16.91 3.29 3.01
CA LEU A 121 -16.44 3.36 4.39
C LEU A 121 -15.44 2.24 4.71
N ALA A 122 -15.68 1.01 4.25
CA ALA A 122 -14.76 -0.10 4.42
C ALA A 122 -13.41 0.19 3.76
N VAL A 123 -13.39 0.75 2.54
CA VAL A 123 -12.16 1.18 1.86
C VAL A 123 -11.41 2.22 2.69
N ALA A 124 -12.09 3.25 3.17
CA ALA A 124 -11.46 4.31 3.98
C ALA A 124 -10.88 3.77 5.30
N ALA A 125 -11.61 2.87 5.97
CA ALA A 125 -11.15 2.25 7.22
C ALA A 125 -9.92 1.35 6.98
N LEU A 126 -9.98 0.46 5.99
CA LEU A 126 -8.87 -0.42 5.63
C LEU A 126 -7.62 0.37 5.20
N ALA A 127 -7.79 1.41 4.39
CA ALA A 127 -6.69 2.26 3.95
C ALA A 127 -6.07 3.07 5.11
N SER A 128 -6.87 3.45 6.11
CA SER A 128 -6.36 4.08 7.34
C SER A 128 -5.50 3.13 8.16
N ILE A 129 -5.93 1.86 8.29
CA ILE A 129 -5.12 0.81 8.92
C ILE A 129 -3.83 0.58 8.13
N GLY A 130 -3.90 0.51 6.79
CA GLY A 130 -2.73 0.37 5.93
C GLY A 130 -1.73 1.53 6.13
N SER A 131 -2.23 2.76 6.25
CA SER A 131 -1.42 3.95 6.52
C SER A 131 -0.71 3.84 7.87
N ALA A 132 -1.41 3.36 8.91
CA ALA A 132 -0.83 3.15 10.23
C ALA A 132 0.25 2.07 10.25
N LEU A 133 0.24 1.13 9.31
CA LEU A 133 1.26 0.09 9.18
C LEU A 133 2.50 0.57 8.41
N CYS A 134 2.33 1.35 7.34
CA CYS A 134 3.47 1.79 6.51
C CYS A 134 4.15 3.07 7.02
N LEU A 135 3.42 3.96 7.72
CA LEU A 135 3.97 5.22 8.23
C LEU A 135 5.14 5.04 9.23
N PRO A 136 5.09 4.09 10.18
CA PRO A 136 6.21 3.86 11.08
C PRO A 136 7.48 3.38 10.36
N ASP A 137 7.34 2.56 9.32
CA ASP A 137 8.45 2.11 8.49
C ASP A 137 9.01 3.24 7.62
N ALA A 138 8.15 4.16 7.15
CA ALA A 138 8.58 5.36 6.41
C ALA A 138 9.33 6.37 7.29
N LEU A 139 8.93 6.52 8.55
CA LEU A 139 9.59 7.41 9.51
C LEU A 139 10.88 6.81 10.07
N ASN A 140 10.96 5.49 10.18
CA ASN A 140 12.13 4.78 10.67
C ASN A 140 12.41 3.55 9.81
N VAL A 141 13.01 3.78 8.65
CA VAL A 141 13.36 2.75 7.65
C VAL A 141 14.19 1.61 8.23
N ARG A 142 14.95 1.87 9.31
CA ARG A 142 15.71 0.85 10.02
C ARG A 142 14.84 -0.28 10.56
N ARG A 143 13.55 -0.04 10.85
CA ARG A 143 12.60 -1.07 11.29
C ARG A 143 12.40 -2.20 10.27
N ALA A 144 12.54 -1.91 8.98
CA ALA A 144 12.45 -2.92 7.93
C ALA A 144 13.59 -3.95 8.01
N PHE A 145 14.75 -3.56 8.57
CA PHE A 145 15.93 -4.41 8.74
C PHE A 145 16.03 -5.03 10.16
N GLY A 146 15.08 -4.75 11.05
CA GLY A 146 15.18 -5.12 12.46
C GLY A 146 16.10 -4.19 13.26
N GLU A 147 15.86 -4.10 14.57
CA GLU A 147 16.57 -3.14 15.44
C GLU A 147 18.06 -3.49 15.66
N SER A 148 18.48 -4.71 15.33
CA SER A 148 19.80 -5.28 15.63
C SER A 148 20.96 -4.81 14.74
N LEU A 149 20.69 -4.22 13.57
CA LEU A 149 21.74 -3.84 12.59
C LEU A 149 22.30 -2.41 12.78
N GLY A 150 22.26 -1.90 14.01
CA GLY A 150 22.74 -0.56 14.36
C GLY A 150 24.25 -0.42 14.29
N SER A 151 24.79 -0.25 13.09
CA SER A 151 26.14 0.25 12.87
C SER A 151 26.09 1.74 12.56
N ASP A 152 26.90 2.55 13.25
CA ASP A 152 27.06 3.99 13.00
C ASP A 152 27.57 4.31 11.57
N TYR A 153 27.99 3.29 10.82
CA TYR A 153 28.50 3.38 9.45
C TYR A 153 27.50 2.92 8.39
N ALA A 154 26.25 2.62 8.76
CA ALA A 154 25.20 2.20 7.83
C ALA A 154 24.27 3.37 7.46
N HIS A 155 24.07 3.57 6.15
CA HIS A 155 23.14 4.58 5.64
C HIS A 155 21.85 3.90 5.15
N TYR A 156 20.74 4.24 5.80
CA TYR A 156 19.41 3.74 5.48
C TYR A 156 18.65 4.73 4.60
N SER A 157 17.99 4.26 3.55
CA SER A 157 17.11 5.07 2.72
C SER A 157 15.81 4.32 2.39
N PRO A 158 14.66 5.04 2.32
CA PRO A 158 13.39 4.42 1.95
C PRO A 158 13.42 4.01 0.48
N GLY A 159 12.93 2.81 0.21
CA GLY A 159 12.75 2.29 -1.14
C GLY A 159 11.45 2.80 -1.77
N PHE A 160 11.38 2.66 -3.10
CA PHE A 160 10.22 3.12 -3.87
C PHE A 160 8.92 2.41 -3.48
N GLY A 161 8.98 1.12 -3.12
CA GLY A 161 7.82 0.34 -2.69
C GLY A 161 7.15 0.90 -1.44
N LEU A 162 7.94 1.34 -0.46
CA LEU A 162 7.42 1.94 0.78
C LEU A 162 6.75 3.30 0.52
N ILE A 163 7.37 4.15 -0.30
CA ILE A 163 6.80 5.44 -0.72
C ILE A 163 5.48 5.23 -1.47
N LEU A 164 5.47 4.27 -2.40
CA LEU A 164 4.28 3.91 -3.17
C LEU A 164 3.17 3.37 -2.25
N ALA A 165 3.50 2.53 -1.27
CA ALA A 165 2.53 2.02 -0.30
C ALA A 165 1.88 3.16 0.49
N CYS A 166 2.68 4.04 1.10
CA CYS A 166 2.19 5.19 1.88
C CYS A 166 1.32 6.14 1.06
N THR A 167 1.73 6.44 -0.17
CA THR A 167 0.97 7.35 -1.04
C THR A 167 -0.36 6.73 -1.48
N MET A 168 -0.36 5.44 -1.82
CA MET A 168 -1.58 4.72 -2.22
C MET A 168 -2.57 4.58 -1.05
N THR A 169 -2.12 4.32 0.17
CA THR A 169 -3.03 4.25 1.32
C THR A 169 -3.70 5.59 1.60
N VAL A 170 -2.95 6.70 1.53
CA VAL A 170 -3.53 8.06 1.67
C VAL A 170 -4.51 8.37 0.52
N ALA A 171 -4.15 8.03 -0.72
CA ALA A 171 -5.04 8.21 -1.86
C ALA A 171 -6.33 7.39 -1.73
N LEU A 172 -6.24 6.15 -1.26
CA LEU A 172 -7.38 5.26 -1.02
C LEU A 172 -8.31 5.78 0.08
N VAL A 173 -7.77 6.39 1.15
CA VAL A 173 -8.58 7.09 2.16
C VAL A 173 -9.38 8.22 1.50
N ALA A 174 -8.71 9.09 0.73
CA ALA A 174 -9.37 10.21 0.04
C ALA A 174 -10.46 9.73 -0.94
N LEU A 175 -10.18 8.66 -1.71
CA LEU A 175 -11.13 8.06 -2.63
C LEU A 175 -12.33 7.42 -1.90
N GLY A 176 -12.10 6.73 -0.77
CA GLY A 176 -13.17 6.17 0.05
C GLY A 176 -14.10 7.26 0.61
N VAL A 177 -13.54 8.36 1.12
CA VAL A 177 -14.32 9.51 1.61
C VAL A 177 -15.08 10.18 0.46
N ALA A 178 -14.44 10.38 -0.70
CA ALA A 178 -15.09 10.96 -1.88
C ALA A 178 -16.25 10.08 -2.38
N GLY A 179 -16.05 8.76 -2.45
CA GLY A 179 -17.10 7.79 -2.82
C GLY A 179 -18.29 7.86 -1.86
N PHE A 180 -18.04 7.93 -0.55
CA PHE A 180 -19.10 8.08 0.45
C PHE A 180 -19.87 9.40 0.31
N ALA A 181 -19.16 10.51 0.07
CA ALA A 181 -19.78 11.82 -0.12
C ALA A 181 -20.66 11.87 -1.38
N LEU A 182 -20.24 11.22 -2.47
CA LEU A 182 -21.03 11.11 -3.70
C LEU A 182 -22.33 10.35 -3.45
N GLU A 183 -22.26 9.20 -2.78
CA GLU A 183 -23.46 8.39 -2.46
C GLU A 183 -24.43 9.15 -1.54
N ARG A 184 -23.93 9.90 -0.55
CA ARG A 184 -24.78 10.74 0.30
C ARG A 184 -25.49 11.85 -0.47
N ARG A 185 -24.82 12.46 -1.46
CA ARG A 185 -25.43 13.51 -2.29
C ARG A 185 -26.47 12.96 -3.26
N SER A 186 -26.28 11.75 -3.77
CA SER A 186 -27.24 11.09 -4.66
C SER A 186 -28.50 10.59 -3.91
N ALA A 187 -28.41 10.37 -2.59
CA ALA A 187 -29.51 9.94 -1.75
C ALA A 187 -30.36 11.08 -1.14
N ALA A 188 -29.89 12.32 -1.23
CA ALA A 188 -30.57 13.53 -0.74
C ALA A 188 -31.39 14.21 -1.84
#